data_AF-A0A7W7MIN5-F1
#
_entry.id   AF-A0A7W7MIN5-F1
#
_cell.length_a   1.000
_cell.length_b   1.000
_cell.length_c   1.000
_cell.angle_alpha   90.00
_cell.angle_beta   90.00
_cell.angle_gamma   90.00
#
_symmetry.space_group_name_H-M   'P 1'
#
loop_
_entity.id
_entity.type
_entity.pdbx_description
1 polymer ?
#
loop_
_entity_poly.entity_id
_entity_poly.type
_entity_poly.pdbx_seq_one_letter_code
_entity_poly.pdbx_strand_id
1 'polypeptide(L)' 'MFARAASDNVGSLAVLRRAGFQIIGTDIGYANGRKGEIEETILRLDHAAGA' A
#
# COMPACT_ATOMS: atom_id res chain seq x y z
N MET A 1 -0.96 -10.72 -5.19
CA MET A 1 0.23 -10.19 -4.48
C MET A 1 -0.21 -9.05 -3.57
N PHE A 2 0.38 -8.88 -2.38
CA PHE A 2 0.05 -7.80 -1.45
C PHE A 2 1.18 -6.77 -1.35
N ALA A 3 0.82 -5.51 -1.09
CA ALA A 3 1.73 -4.41 -0.81
C ALA A 3 1.18 -3.55 0.33
N ARG A 4 2.07 -2.82 1.00
CA ARG A 4 1.75 -1.88 2.07
C ARG A 4 2.64 -0.65 1.96
N ALA A 5 2.07 0.51 2.21
CA ALA A 5 2.78 1.79 2.21
C ALA A 5 2.17 2.71 3.27
N ALA A 6 2.99 3.59 3.86
CA ALA A 6 2.47 4.65 4.72
C ALA A 6 1.39 5.45 3.97
N SER A 7 0.24 5.70 4.61
CA SER A 7 -0.89 6.39 3.98
C SER A 7 -0.55 7.82 3.56
N ASP A 8 0.43 8.45 4.23
CA ASP A 8 0.93 9.79 3.89
C ASP A 8 1.95 9.78 2.72
N ASN A 9 2.41 8.61 2.28
CA ASN A 9 3.37 8.48 1.19
C ASN A 9 2.67 8.43 -0.18
N VAL A 10 2.21 9.60 -0.62
CA VAL A 10 1.48 9.80 -1.89
C VAL A 10 2.25 9.25 -3.10
N GLY A 11 3.59 9.33 -3.09
CA GLY A 11 4.44 8.87 -4.18
C GLY A 11 4.39 7.35 -4.37
N SER A 12 4.61 6.59 -3.29
CA SER A 12 4.51 5.13 -3.34
C SER A 12 3.11 4.67 -3.70
N LEU A 13 2.06 5.31 -3.16
CA LEU A 13 0.68 4.97 -3.49
C LEU A 13 0.36 5.21 -4.97
N ALA A 14 0.86 6.29 -5.57
CA ALA A 14 0.68 6.56 -6.99
C ALA A 14 1.37 5.50 -7.87
N VAL A 15 2.59 5.09 -7.52
CA VAL A 15 3.32 4.02 -8.23
C VAL A 15 2.58 2.69 -8.15
N LEU A 16 2.15 2.29 -6.94
CA LEU A 16 1.45 1.02 -6.74
C LEU A 16 0.11 0.97 -7.51
N ARG A 17 -0.67 2.06 -7.48
CA ARG A 17 -1.90 2.15 -8.28
C ARG A 17 -1.64 2.05 -9.78
N ARG A 18 -0.60 2.72 -10.29
CA ARG A 18 -0.19 2.62 -11.71
C ARG A 18 0.29 1.22 -12.08
N ALA A 19 0.87 0.48 -11.14
CA ALA A 19 1.24 -0.92 -11.30
C ALA A 19 0.04 -1.90 -11.19
N GLY A 20 -1.18 -1.39 -11.05
CA GLY A 20 -2.41 -2.20 -11.03
C GLY A 20 -2.87 -2.65 -9.64
N PHE A 21 -2.16 -2.27 -8.58
CA PHE A 21 -2.61 -2.56 -7.21
C PHE A 21 -3.86 -1.76 -6.87
N GLN A 22 -4.82 -2.42 -6.23
CA GLN A 22 -6.04 -1.82 -5.69
C GLN A 22 -5.92 -1.69 -4.17
N ILE A 23 -6.40 -0.58 -3.61
CA ILE A 23 -6.49 -0.42 -2.16
C ILE A 23 -7.58 -1.35 -1.63
N ILE A 24 -7.26 -2.13 -0.60
CA ILE A 24 -8.19 -3.08 0.03
C ILE A 24 -8.46 -2.78 1.51
N GLY A 25 -7.75 -1.82 2.09
CA GLY A 25 -7.95 -1.39 3.48
C GLY A 25 -6.79 -0.57 4.02
N THR A 26 -6.86 -0.29 5.31
CA THR A 26 -5.79 0.35 6.08
C THR A 26 -5.52 -0.45 7.36
N ASP A 27 -4.34 -0.24 7.93
CA ASP A 27 -3.93 -0.78 9.23
C ASP A 27 -3.06 0.26 9.97
N ILE A 28 -2.79 0.05 11.26
CA ILE A 28 -1.86 0.86 12.04
C ILE A 28 -0.59 0.04 12.32
N GLY A 29 0.57 0.60 11.97
CA GLY A 29 1.85 -0.06 12.19
C GLY A 29 2.93 0.91 12.68
N TYR A 30 3.91 0.40 13.43
CA TYR A 30 5.03 1.22 13.92
C TYR A 30 6.10 1.40 12.84
N ALA A 31 6.38 2.64 12.45
CA ALA A 31 7.43 2.98 11.50
C ALA A 31 8.66 3.57 12.23
N ASN A 32 9.76 2.82 12.24
CA ASN A 32 11.02 3.25 12.86
C ASN A 32 11.52 4.61 12.33
N GLY A 33 11.42 4.86 11.03
CA GLY A 33 11.80 6.14 10.41
C GLY A 33 10.93 7.33 10.84
N ARG A 34 9.72 7.06 11.37
CA ARG A 34 8.80 8.06 11.90
C ARG A 34 8.79 8.11 13.44
N LYS A 35 9.44 7.15 14.11
CA LYS A 35 9.46 6.98 15.57
C LYS A 35 8.06 6.94 16.19
N GLY A 36 7.13 6.26 15.52
CA GLY A 36 5.74 6.21 15.95
C GLY A 36 4.90 5.27 15.10
N GLU A 37 3.68 5.04 15.58
CA GLU A 37 2.63 4.41 14.82
C GLU A 37 2.17 5.31 13.68
N ILE A 38 1.91 4.71 12.54
CA ILE A 38 1.40 5.36 11.34
C ILE A 38 0.27 4.53 10.76
N GLU A 39 -0.61 5.20 10.02
CA GLU A 39 -1.53 4.50 9.15
C GLU A 39 -0.80 3.98 7.92
N GLU A 40 -1.05 2.72 7.60
CA GLU A 40 -0.57 2.04 6.41
C GLU A 40 -1.74 1.69 5.51
N THR A 41 -1.64 2.04 4.23
CA THR A 41 -2.58 1.57 3.22
C THR A 41 -2.16 0.19 2.76
N ILE A 42 -3.11 -0.76 2.78
CA ILE A 42 -2.93 -2.12 2.30
C ILE A 42 -3.50 -2.22 0.89
N LEU A 43 -2.69 -2.76 -0.03
CA LEU A 43 -3.05 -2.91 -1.43
C LEU A 43 -2.86 -4.35 -1.90
N ARG A 44 -3.66 -4.75 -2.89
CA ARG A 44 -3.59 -6.05 -3.54
C ARG A 44 -3.55 -5.90 -5.05
N LEU A 45 -2.62 -6.62 -5.68
CA LEU A 45 -2.62 -6.89 -7.11
C LEU A 45 -3.23 -8.27 -7.31
N ASP A 46 -4.40 -8.29 -7.93
CA ASP A 46 -5.01 -9.52 -8.40
C ASP A 46 -4.34 -9.92 -9.72
N HIS A 47 -4.04 -11.21 -9.90
CA HIS A 47 -3.52 -11.67 -11.19
C HIS A 47 -4.62 -11.45 -12.22
N ALA A 48 -4.29 -10.88 -13.38
CA ALA A 48 -5.22 -10.86 -14.50
C ALA A 48 -5.62 -12.31 -14.77
N ALA A 49 -6.93 -12.63 -14.75
CA ALA A 49 -7.38 -13.86 -15.37
C ALA A 49 -6.78 -13.88 -16.79
N GLY A 50 -6.01 -14.93 -17.09
CA GLY A 50 -5.07 -14.98 -18.19
C GLY A 50 -5.66 -14.49 -19.52
N ALA A 51 -4.78 -13.89 -20.31
CA ALA A 51 -4.96 -13.81 -21.76
C ALA A 51 -5.12 -15.22 -22.36
#